data_AF-A0A6J4RZJ1-F1
#
_entry.id   AF-A0A6J4RZJ1-F1
#
_cell.length_a   1.000
_cell.length_b   1.000
_cell.length_c   1.000
_cell.angle_alpha   90.00
_cell.angle_beta   90.00
_cell.angle_gamma   90.00
#
_symmetry.space_group_name_H-M   'P 1'
#
loop_
_entity.id
_entity.type
_entity.pdbx_description
1 polymer ?
#
loop_
_entity_poly.entity_id
_entity_poly.type
_entity_poly.pdbx_seq_one_letter_code
_entity_poly.pdbx_strand_id
1 'polypeptide(L)'
;MPSTPEELTDDERRQLRRAHERLRTATQEVMALVATEPIKNRWTPEPAPPEILGAARSELQSAWDELGRCYRELLGWETVS
;
A
#
# COMPACT_ATOMS: atom_id res chain seq x y z
N MET A 1 -24.68 -8.17 -7.81
CA MET A 1 -24.47 -6.71 -7.68
C MET A 1 -23.29 -6.53 -6.76
N PRO A 2 -22.40 -5.55 -7.03
CA PRO A 2 -21.33 -5.23 -6.10
C PRO A 2 -21.95 -4.76 -4.77
N SER A 3 -21.41 -5.24 -3.65
CA SER A 3 -21.82 -4.79 -2.32
C SER A 3 -21.32 -3.36 -2.09
N THR A 4 -22.03 -2.58 -1.28
CA THR A 4 -21.53 -1.28 -0.80
C THR A 4 -20.72 -1.46 0.49
N PRO A 5 -19.77 -0.56 0.82
CA PRO A 5 -18.99 -0.64 2.06
C PRO A 5 -19.84 -0.68 3.35
N GLU A 6 -21.07 -0.17 3.28
CA GLU A 6 -22.02 -0.13 4.40
C GLU A 6 -22.66 -1.49 4.68
N GLU A 7 -22.73 -2.36 3.67
CA GLU A 7 -23.27 -3.71 3.74
C GLU A 7 -22.27 -4.73 4.31
N LEU A 8 -20.99 -4.34 4.42
CA LEU A 8 -19.95 -5.18 5.00
C LEU A 8 -20.20 -5.40 6.50
N THR A 9 -19.95 -6.63 6.94
CA THR A 9 -19.86 -6.98 8.35
C THR A 9 -18.66 -6.29 9.01
N ASP A 10 -18.67 -6.23 10.35
CA ASP A 10 -17.56 -5.62 11.09
C ASP A 10 -16.21 -6.32 10.84
N ASP A 11 -16.21 -7.64 10.62
CA ASP A 11 -15.00 -8.39 10.28
C ASP A 11 -14.47 -8.05 8.89
N GLU A 12 -15.36 -7.96 7.90
CA GLU A 12 -14.98 -7.59 6.53
C GLU A 12 -14.49 -6.15 6.45
N ARG A 13 -15.12 -5.23 7.19
CA ARG A 13 -14.61 -3.84 7.31
C ARG A 13 -13.23 -3.81 7.96
N ARG A 14 -12.99 -4.61 8.99
CA ARG A 14 -11.66 -4.73 9.62
C ARG A 14 -10.62 -5.27 8.64
N GLN A 15 -10.98 -6.28 7.83
CA GLN A 15 -10.11 -6.82 6.79
C GLN A 15 -9.75 -5.75 5.76
N LEU A 16 -10.74 -5.05 5.21
CA LEU A 16 -10.51 -3.99 4.22
C LEU A 16 -9.66 -2.86 4.80
N ARG A 17 -9.92 -2.46 6.05
CA ARG A 17 -9.13 -1.44 6.75
C ARG A 17 -7.67 -1.85 6.92
N ARG A 18 -7.39 -3.11 7.29
CA ARG A 18 -6.02 -3.62 7.42
C ARG A 18 -5.28 -3.58 6.08
N ALA A 19 -5.94 -3.95 4.99
CA ALA A 19 -5.35 -3.87 3.65
C ALA A 19 -5.00 -2.42 3.26
N HIS A 20 -5.87 -1.46 3.57
CA HIS A 20 -5.58 -0.02 3.39
C HIS A 20 -4.41 0.46 4.24
N GLU A 21 -4.37 0.09 5.52
CA GLU A 21 -3.28 0.45 6.44
C GLU A 21 -1.94 -0.13 5.97
N ARG A 22 -1.93 -1.37 5.46
CA ARG A 22 -0.75 -2.00 4.87
C ARG A 22 -0.28 -1.26 3.63
N LEU A 23 -1.17 -0.97 2.67
CA LEU A 23 -0.81 -0.22 1.46
C LEU A 23 -0.25 1.17 1.79
N ARG A 24 -0.86 1.87 2.75
CA ARG A 24 -0.37 3.16 3.24
C ARG A 24 1.05 3.04 3.79
N THR A 25 1.32 2.00 4.58
CA THR A 25 2.63 1.77 5.21
C THR A 25 3.70 1.49 4.14
N ALA A 26 3.43 0.56 3.23
CA ALA A 26 4.35 0.24 2.13
C ALA A 26 4.62 1.45 1.22
N THR A 27 3.61 2.30 0.99
CA THR A 27 3.79 3.56 0.26
C THR A 27 4.74 4.51 1.00
N GLN A 28 4.55 4.66 2.31
CA GLN A 28 5.41 5.51 3.14
C GLN A 28 6.86 5.02 3.19
N GLU A 29 7.07 3.70 3.24
CA GLU A 29 8.40 3.09 3.19
C GLU A 29 9.10 3.38 1.86
N VAL A 30 8.43 3.16 0.74
CA VAL A 30 8.99 3.50 -0.58
C VAL A 30 9.30 5.00 -0.67
N MET A 31 8.38 5.86 -0.23
CA MET A 31 8.61 7.31 -0.22
C MET A 31 9.84 7.70 0.63
N ALA A 32 10.03 7.08 1.80
CA ALA A 32 11.17 7.35 2.66
C ALA A 32 12.51 6.95 2.00
N LEU A 33 12.51 5.87 1.22
CA LEU A 33 13.71 5.39 0.51
C LEU A 33 14.05 6.21 -0.74
N VAL A 34 13.05 6.82 -1.38
CA VAL A 34 13.25 7.63 -2.61
C VAL A 34 13.31 9.14 -2.33
N ALA A 35 13.00 9.57 -1.12
CA ALA A 35 13.10 10.97 -0.70
C ALA A 35 14.56 11.44 -0.79
N THR A 36 14.87 12.16 -1.86
CA THR A 36 16.20 12.70 -2.17
C THR A 36 16.27 14.21 -1.97
N GLU A 37 15.18 14.85 -1.52
CA GLU A 37 15.16 16.29 -1.30
C GLU A 37 16.17 16.67 -0.20
N PRO A 38 17.16 17.51 -0.52
CA PRO A 38 18.10 17.99 0.47
C PRO A 38 17.36 18.92 1.42
N ILE A 39 17.21 18.50 2.68
CA ILE A 39 16.75 19.38 3.75
C ILE A 39 17.85 20.42 3.96
N LYS A 40 17.52 21.71 3.81
CA LYS A 40 18.46 22.82 4.01
C LYS A 40 19.17 22.66 5.36
N ASN A 41 20.50 22.62 5.34
CA ASN A 41 21.40 22.37 6.50
C ASN A 41 21.43 20.92 7.04
N ARG A 42 20.99 19.91 6.28
CA ARG A 42 21.13 18.49 6.62
C ARG A 42 21.97 17.76 5.57
N TRP A 43 22.72 16.76 5.99
CA TRP A 43 23.43 15.85 5.08
C TRP A 43 22.43 15.19 4.12
N THR A 44 22.69 15.24 2.82
CA THR A 44 21.89 14.53 1.80
C THR A 44 21.97 13.04 2.09
N PRO A 45 20.86 12.35 2.39
CA PRO A 45 20.90 10.92 2.64
C PRO A 45 21.44 10.21 1.40
N GLU A 46 22.32 9.24 1.61
CA GLU A 46 22.73 8.36 0.53
C GLU A 46 21.50 7.64 -0.03
N PRO A 47 21.42 7.46 -1.36
CA PRO A 47 20.31 6.71 -1.94
C PRO A 47 20.25 5.31 -1.34
N ALA A 48 19.04 4.82 -1.09
CA ALA A 48 18.84 3.48 -0.56
C ALA A 48 19.51 2.43 -1.47
N PRO A 49 20.14 1.38 -0.90
CA PRO A 49 20.69 0.29 -1.70
C PRO A 49 19.62 -0.33 -2.62
N PRO A 50 19.97 -0.72 -3.86
CA PRO A 50 19.01 -1.26 -4.83
C PRO A 50 18.19 -2.44 -4.32
N GLU A 51 18.78 -3.31 -3.51
CA GLU A 51 18.14 -4.46 -2.90
C GLU A 51 17.04 -4.06 -1.91
N ILE A 52 17.26 -3.00 -1.11
CA ILE A 52 16.29 -2.49 -0.15
C ILE A 52 15.13 -1.81 -0.89
N LEU A 53 15.44 -1.01 -1.92
CA LEU A 53 14.42 -0.40 -2.76
C LEU A 53 13.60 -1.45 -3.52
N GLY A 54 14.25 -2.52 -4.00
CA GLY A 54 13.60 -3.65 -4.64
C GLY A 54 12.60 -4.35 -3.71
N ALA A 55 13.03 -4.67 -2.48
CA ALA A 55 12.16 -5.28 -1.47
C ALA A 55 10.96 -4.39 -1.13
N ALA A 56 11.17 -3.09 -0.93
CA ALA A 56 10.09 -2.14 -0.63
C ALA A 56 9.08 -2.01 -1.78
N ARG A 57 9.55 -2.04 -3.04
CA ARG A 57 8.66 -2.06 -4.22
C ARG A 57 7.86 -3.35 -4.31
N SER A 58 8.47 -4.50 -4.03
CA SER A 58 7.77 -5.79 -4.00
C SER A 58 6.70 -5.84 -2.91
N GLU A 59 6.97 -5.26 -1.73
CA GLU A 59 5.97 -5.14 -0.65
C GLU A 59 4.82 -4.20 -1.04
N LEU A 60 5.13 -3.05 -1.66
CA LEU A 60 4.11 -2.13 -2.18
C LEU A 60 3.19 -2.82 -3.20
N GLN A 61 3.77 -3.57 -4.14
CA GLN A 61 3.00 -4.34 -5.12
C GLN A 61 2.10 -5.37 -4.44
N SER A 62 2.66 -6.12 -3.48
CA SER A 62 1.90 -7.14 -2.74
C SER A 62 0.74 -6.54 -1.95
N ALA A 63 0.93 -5.37 -1.33
CA ALA A 63 -0.12 -4.67 -0.60
C ALA A 63 -1.21 -4.12 -1.54
N TRP A 64 -0.83 -3.66 -2.74
CA TRP A 64 -1.78 -3.25 -3.78
C TRP A 64 -2.64 -4.43 -4.25
N ASP A 65 -2.01 -5.56 -4.55
CA ASP A 65 -2.69 -6.78 -5.00
C ASP A 65 -3.64 -7.33 -3.92
N GLU A 66 -3.23 -7.28 -2.65
CA GLU A 66 -4.08 -7.65 -1.52
C GLU A 66 -5.31 -6.74 -1.40
N LEU A 67 -5.13 -5.43 -1.54
CA LEU A 67 -6.25 -4.50 -1.48
C LEU A 67 -7.23 -4.76 -2.63
N GLY A 68 -6.73 -4.92 -3.85
CA GLY A 68 -7.55 -5.28 -5.01
C GLY A 68 -8.29 -6.60 -4.82
N ARG A 69 -7.64 -7.61 -4.21
CA ARG A 69 -8.27 -8.87 -3.82
C ARG A 69 -9.39 -8.65 -2.80
N CYS A 70 -9.17 -7.83 -1.77
CA CYS A 70 -10.22 -7.51 -0.79
C CYS A 70 -11.42 -6.80 -1.45
N TYR A 71 -11.19 -5.86 -2.37
CA TYR A 71 -12.28 -5.22 -3.12
C TYR A 71 -13.06 -6.21 -3.99
N ARG A 72 -12.38 -7.17 -4.64
CA ARG A 72 -13.04 -8.23 -5.41
C ARG A 72 -13.84 -9.17 -4.52
N GLU A 73 -13.23 -9.68 -3.45
CA GLU A 73 -13.84 -10.67 -2.56
C GLU A 73 -15.02 -10.08 -1.75
N LEU A 74 -14.88 -8.85 -1.24
CA LEU A 74 -15.84 -8.26 -0.30
C LEU A 74 -16.91 -7.41 -1.00
N LEU A 75 -16.52 -6.71 -2.07
CA LEU A 75 -17.40 -5.74 -2.73
C LEU A 75 -17.78 -6.16 -4.15
N GLY A 76 -17.20 -7.24 -4.68
CA GLY A 76 -17.47 -7.70 -6.05
C GLY A 76 -17.02 -6.71 -7.12
N TRP A 77 -16.06 -5.83 -6.81
CA TRP A 77 -15.53 -4.85 -7.75
C TRP A 77 -14.49 -5.49 -8.66
N GLU A 78 -14.73 -5.52 -9.97
CA GLU A 78 -13.67 -5.86 -10.92
C GLU A 78 -12.66 -4.70 -10.98
N THR A 79 -11.51 -4.90 -10.37
CA THR A 79 -10.36 -3.99 -10.52
C THR A 79 -9.77 -4.24 -11.90
N VAL A 80 -9.95 -3.28 -12.82
CA VAL A 80 -9.36 -3.29 -14.16
C VAL A 80 -7.84 -3.41 -14.02
N SER A 81 -7.28 -4.53 -14.50
CA SER A 81 -5.83 -4.74 -14.61
C SER A 81 -5.24 -4.01 -15.81
#